data_AF-A0A6B3FL77-F1
#
_entry.id   AF-A0A6B3FL77-F1
#
_cell.length_a   1.000
_cell.length_b   1.000
_cell.length_c   1.000
_cell.angle_alpha   90.00
_cell.angle_beta   90.00
_cell.angle_gamma   90.00
#
_symmetry.space_group_name_H-M   'P 1'
#
loop_
_entity.id
_entity.type
_entity.pdbx_description
1 polymer ?
#
loop_
_entity_poly.entity_id
_entity_poly.type
_entity_poly.pdbx_seq_one_letter_code
_entity_poly.pdbx_strand_id
1 'polypeptide(L)'
;EQLGWRLPDQIVIPIASGSQLTKIDKGLQELIKLGLVEDKPYKIFGAQAEGCSPVSAAFKAGHDVVRPQKPNTIAKSLAIGNPADGPYVLDIARRTGGAVEDVTDEQVVEAIKLLARTEGIFGETAGGVTLGVTKKLIEAGVIDPTLTTVVVNTGDGLKTLDAVSATSQATATIKPSLDAFRAAGLGTA
;
A
#
# COMPACT_ATOMS: atom_id res chain seq x y z
N GLU A 1 6.49 -17.58 8.14
CA GLU A 1 7.81 -18.26 8.04
C GLU A 1 8.99 -17.28 8.04
N GLN A 2 9.12 -16.37 7.08
CA GLN A 2 10.29 -15.46 6.95
C GLN A 2 10.58 -14.56 8.17
N LEU A 3 9.58 -14.27 9.01
CA LEU A 3 9.78 -13.58 10.30
C LEU A 3 10.26 -14.51 11.43
N GLY A 4 10.68 -15.73 11.11
CA GLY A 4 11.07 -16.77 12.06
C GLY A 4 9.87 -17.40 12.76
N TRP A 5 8.82 -17.75 12.00
CA TRP A 5 7.57 -18.30 12.55
C TRP A 5 6.91 -17.41 13.63
N ARG A 6 7.00 -16.10 13.43
CA ARG A 6 6.30 -15.08 14.24
C ARG A 6 5.29 -14.34 13.39
N LEU A 7 4.17 -13.96 14.02
CA LEU A 7 3.22 -13.03 13.42
C LEU A 7 3.84 -11.62 13.37
N PRO A 8 3.60 -10.82 12.32
CA PRO A 8 3.91 -9.40 12.35
C PRO A 8 3.09 -8.69 13.42
N ASP A 9 3.52 -7.51 13.84
CA ASP A 9 2.74 -6.69 14.78
C ASP A 9 1.68 -5.88 14.03
N GLN A 10 2.02 -5.42 12.83
CA GLN A 10 1.21 -4.54 12.00
C GLN A 10 1.28 -4.98 10.54
N ILE A 11 0.16 -4.91 9.82
CA ILE A 11 0.11 -5.27 8.40
C ILE A 11 -0.71 -4.24 7.65
N VAL A 12 -0.18 -3.68 6.56
CA VAL A 12 -0.91 -2.77 5.67
C VAL A 12 -1.21 -3.47 4.35
N ILE A 13 -2.48 -3.53 3.98
CA ILE A 13 -2.98 -4.35 2.86
C ILE A 13 -3.83 -3.47 1.93
N PRO A 14 -3.57 -3.47 0.61
CA PRO A 14 -4.43 -2.76 -0.33
C PRO A 14 -5.82 -3.40 -0.44
N ILE A 15 -6.84 -2.58 -0.66
CA ILE A 15 -8.23 -3.03 -0.75
C ILE A 15 -8.78 -2.70 -2.15
N ALA A 16 -8.98 -3.76 -2.93
CA ALA A 16 -9.88 -3.76 -4.08
C ALA A 16 -11.26 -4.26 -3.62
N SER A 17 -11.55 -5.56 -3.77
CA SER A 17 -12.78 -6.18 -3.29
C SER A 17 -12.82 -6.40 -1.78
N GLY A 18 -11.66 -6.36 -1.12
CA GLY A 18 -11.46 -6.74 0.30
C GLY A 18 -10.95 -8.17 0.51
N SER A 19 -10.95 -9.01 -0.53
CA SER A 19 -10.68 -10.44 -0.37
C SER A 19 -9.26 -10.75 0.13
N GLN A 20 -8.23 -10.06 -0.38
CA GLN A 20 -6.86 -10.30 0.08
C GLN A 20 -6.70 -10.04 1.58
N LEU A 21 -7.26 -8.92 2.07
CA LEU A 21 -7.22 -8.55 3.49
C LEU A 21 -7.91 -9.62 4.36
N THR A 22 -9.11 -10.05 3.95
CA THR A 22 -9.85 -11.08 4.70
C THR A 22 -9.16 -12.44 4.70
N LYS A 23 -8.50 -12.82 3.60
CA LYS A 23 -7.76 -14.08 3.52
C LYS A 23 -6.44 -14.04 4.28
N ILE A 24 -5.77 -12.89 4.36
CA ILE A 24 -4.59 -12.72 5.20
C ILE A 24 -4.97 -12.88 6.68
N ASP A 25 -6.01 -12.18 7.17
CA ASP A 25 -6.49 -12.34 8.56
C ASP A 25 -6.83 -13.80 8.89
N LYS A 26 -7.60 -14.46 8.00
CA LYS A 26 -7.91 -15.89 8.14
C LYS A 26 -6.65 -16.75 8.24
N GLY A 27 -5.66 -16.50 7.38
CA GLY A 27 -4.40 -17.25 7.39
C GLY A 27 -3.64 -17.11 8.71
N LEU A 28 -3.57 -15.90 9.28
CA LEU A 28 -2.93 -15.67 10.58
C LEU A 28 -3.65 -16.43 11.70
N GLN A 29 -4.98 -16.39 11.71
CA GLN A 29 -5.80 -17.13 12.69
C GLN A 29 -5.64 -18.64 12.56
N GLU A 30 -5.52 -19.17 11.35
CA GLU A 30 -5.28 -20.59 11.13
C GLU A 30 -3.90 -21.02 11.60
N LEU A 31 -2.87 -20.20 11.38
CA LEU A 31 -1.53 -20.46 11.93
C LEU A 31 -1.54 -20.49 13.47
N ILE A 32 -2.27 -19.58 14.11
CA ILE A 32 -2.48 -19.58 15.57
C ILE A 32 -3.20 -20.86 16.01
N LYS A 33 -4.34 -21.18 15.38
CA LYS A 33 -5.17 -22.33 15.74
C LYS A 33 -4.44 -23.67 15.61
N LEU A 34 -3.51 -23.76 14.66
CA LEU A 34 -2.66 -24.93 14.45
C LEU A 34 -1.44 -24.98 15.38
N GLY A 35 -1.21 -23.95 16.21
CA GLY A 35 -0.06 -23.85 17.10
C GLY A 35 1.27 -23.63 16.37
N LEU A 36 1.23 -23.14 15.13
CA LEU A 36 2.43 -22.89 14.32
C LEU A 36 3.13 -21.56 14.66
N VAL A 37 2.41 -20.65 15.30
CA VAL A 37 2.87 -19.35 15.77
C VAL A 37 2.23 -19.04 17.12
N GLU A 38 2.84 -18.14 17.90
CA GLU A 38 2.28 -17.65 19.15
C GLU A 38 0.95 -16.92 18.92
N ASP A 39 -0.02 -17.16 19.80
CA ASP A 39 -1.24 -16.36 19.89
C ASP A 39 -0.92 -14.99 20.51
N LYS A 40 -0.67 -14.00 19.66
CA LYS A 40 -0.41 -12.61 20.07
C LYS A 40 -1.29 -11.64 19.27
N PRO A 41 -1.59 -10.44 19.82
CA PRO A 41 -2.26 -9.39 19.07
C PRO A 41 -1.47 -8.98 17.81
N TYR A 42 -2.21 -8.68 16.75
CA TYR A 42 -1.71 -8.07 15.52
C TYR A 42 -2.75 -7.07 15.01
N LYS A 43 -2.30 -6.03 14.30
CA LYS A 43 -3.17 -5.00 13.71
C LYS A 43 -3.19 -5.10 12.19
N ILE A 44 -4.37 -4.99 11.58
CA ILE A 44 -4.53 -4.96 10.12
C ILE A 44 -5.06 -3.61 9.68
N PHE A 45 -4.32 -2.98 8.77
CA PHE A 45 -4.65 -1.72 8.15
C PHE A 45 -5.02 -1.91 6.68
N GLY A 46 -6.04 -1.17 6.24
CA GLY A 46 -6.54 -1.17 4.88
C GLY A 46 -6.11 0.07 4.11
N ALA A 47 -5.73 -0.08 2.84
CA ALA A 47 -5.32 1.02 1.99
C ALA A 47 -6.15 1.10 0.69
N GLN A 48 -6.71 2.28 0.39
CA GLN A 48 -7.39 2.56 -0.88
C GLN A 48 -6.84 3.80 -1.58
N ALA A 49 -7.10 3.92 -2.88
CA ALA A 49 -6.91 5.20 -3.57
C ALA A 49 -8.14 6.08 -3.31
N GLU A 50 -7.95 7.37 -3.07
CA GLU A 50 -9.03 8.31 -2.73
C GLU A 50 -10.16 8.30 -3.76
N GLY A 51 -9.80 8.26 -5.05
CA GLY A 51 -10.75 8.20 -6.15
C GLY A 51 -11.54 6.89 -6.28
N CYS A 52 -11.24 5.88 -5.46
CA CYS A 52 -12.04 4.67 -5.28
C CYS A 52 -11.83 4.11 -3.86
N SER A 53 -12.40 4.80 -2.87
CA SER A 53 -12.18 4.59 -1.44
C SER A 53 -13.45 4.21 -0.63
N PRO A 54 -14.39 3.39 -1.17
CA PRO A 54 -15.69 3.19 -0.51
C PRO A 54 -15.57 2.55 0.89
N VAL A 55 -14.55 1.72 1.14
CA VAL A 55 -14.31 1.09 2.45
C VAL A 55 -13.67 2.07 3.43
N SER A 56 -12.67 2.85 2.99
CA SER A 56 -12.08 3.94 3.78
C SER A 56 -13.16 4.94 4.23
N ALA A 57 -14.01 5.39 3.29
CA ALA A 57 -15.11 6.31 3.58
C ALA A 57 -16.09 5.72 4.61
N ALA A 58 -16.47 4.44 4.48
CA ALA A 58 -17.34 3.78 5.45
C ALA A 58 -16.69 3.64 6.83
N PHE A 59 -15.40 3.28 6.88
CA PHE A 59 -14.65 3.14 8.13
C PHE A 59 -14.59 4.47 8.91
N LYS A 60 -14.20 5.56 8.24
CA LYS A 60 -14.10 6.91 8.82
C LYS A 60 -15.45 7.44 9.31
N ALA A 61 -16.53 7.10 8.61
CA ALA A 61 -17.89 7.46 8.99
C ALA A 61 -18.49 6.57 10.09
N GLY A 62 -17.79 5.52 10.52
CA GLY A 62 -18.32 4.55 11.49
C GLY A 62 -19.47 3.71 10.95
N HIS A 63 -19.61 3.56 9.63
CA HIS A 63 -20.67 2.78 9.01
C HIS A 63 -20.27 1.31 8.86
N ASP A 64 -21.23 0.40 8.95
CA ASP A 64 -21.04 -1.04 8.64
C ASP A 64 -21.31 -1.36 7.17
N VAL A 65 -22.00 -0.45 6.48
CA VAL A 65 -22.40 -0.62 5.08
C VAL A 65 -21.50 0.22 4.19
N VAL A 66 -20.84 -0.46 3.26
CA VAL A 66 -20.02 0.18 2.23
C VAL A 66 -20.91 0.69 1.10
N ARG A 67 -20.94 2.01 0.90
CA ARG A 67 -21.70 2.62 -0.20
C ARG A 67 -20.89 2.56 -1.49
N PRO A 68 -21.48 2.11 -2.61
CA PRO A 68 -20.76 2.08 -3.88
C PRO A 68 -20.27 3.46 -4.33
N GLN A 69 -19.08 3.49 -4.94
CA GLN A 69 -18.51 4.67 -5.58
C GLN A 69 -18.24 4.38 -7.06
N LYS A 70 -18.27 5.41 -7.91
CA LYS A 70 -17.76 5.30 -9.28
C LYS A 70 -16.23 5.48 -9.24
N PRO A 71 -15.42 4.49 -9.64
CA PRO A 71 -13.97 4.61 -9.55
C PRO A 71 -13.41 5.71 -10.46
N ASN A 72 -12.45 6.48 -9.95
CA ASN A 72 -11.68 7.48 -10.68
C ASN A 72 -10.25 7.58 -10.12
N THR A 73 -9.36 6.67 -10.48
CA THR A 73 -7.99 6.61 -9.96
C THR A 73 -7.03 5.96 -10.98
N ILE A 74 -5.75 6.31 -10.93
CA ILE A 74 -4.67 5.60 -11.64
C ILE A 74 -4.46 4.15 -11.13
N ALA A 75 -4.91 3.83 -9.91
CA ALA A 75 -4.79 2.51 -9.29
C ALA A 75 -5.83 1.52 -9.84
N LYS A 76 -5.74 1.21 -11.14
CA LYS A 76 -6.74 0.41 -11.88
C LYS A 76 -7.05 -0.95 -11.26
N SER A 77 -6.05 -1.62 -10.68
CA SER A 77 -6.25 -2.93 -10.03
C SER A 77 -7.06 -2.86 -8.73
N LEU A 78 -7.13 -1.67 -8.12
CA LEU A 78 -7.91 -1.40 -6.90
C LEU A 78 -9.24 -0.70 -7.17
N ALA A 79 -9.55 -0.37 -8.42
CA ALA A 79 -10.72 0.41 -8.83
C ALA A 79 -12.05 -0.38 -8.75
N ILE A 80 -12.36 -0.96 -7.59
CA ILE A 80 -13.60 -1.69 -7.30
C ILE A 80 -14.49 -0.81 -6.42
N GLY A 81 -15.44 -0.16 -7.07
CA GLY A 81 -16.36 0.78 -6.44
C GLY A 81 -17.40 0.15 -5.50
N ASN A 82 -17.69 -1.14 -5.66
CA ASN A 82 -18.63 -1.90 -4.82
C ASN A 82 -17.94 -3.18 -4.31
N PRO A 83 -17.14 -3.09 -3.24
CA PRO A 83 -16.31 -4.19 -2.78
C PRO A 83 -17.15 -5.26 -2.06
N ALA A 84 -17.18 -6.48 -2.62
CA ALA A 84 -17.98 -7.58 -2.09
C ALA A 84 -17.62 -7.95 -0.63
N ASP A 85 -16.34 -7.87 -0.26
CA ASP A 85 -15.85 -8.20 1.07
C ASP A 85 -15.67 -6.95 1.96
N GLY A 86 -16.18 -5.79 1.54
CA GLY A 86 -16.05 -4.52 2.25
C GLY A 86 -16.49 -4.57 3.72
N PRO A 87 -17.66 -5.13 4.06
CA PRO A 87 -18.09 -5.27 5.46
C PRO A 87 -17.12 -6.11 6.33
N TYR A 88 -16.53 -7.16 5.77
CA TYR A 88 -15.55 -7.98 6.49
C TYR A 88 -14.24 -7.23 6.72
N VAL A 89 -13.84 -6.37 5.79
CA VAL A 89 -12.69 -5.49 5.98
C VAL A 89 -12.93 -4.53 7.16
N LEU A 90 -14.12 -3.96 7.27
CA LEU A 90 -14.48 -3.07 8.37
C LEU A 90 -14.43 -3.80 9.72
N ASP A 91 -14.99 -5.01 9.80
CA ASP A 91 -14.91 -5.86 10.99
C ASP A 91 -13.47 -6.14 11.40
N ILE A 92 -12.64 -6.63 10.47
CA ILE A 92 -11.25 -7.00 10.74
C ILE A 92 -10.43 -5.79 11.19
N ALA A 93 -10.54 -4.66 10.50
CA ALA A 93 -9.82 -3.45 10.87
C ALA A 93 -10.19 -3.00 12.29
N ARG A 94 -11.49 -3.03 12.65
CA ARG A 94 -11.93 -2.66 14.01
C ARG A 94 -11.49 -3.67 15.07
N ARG A 95 -11.72 -4.97 14.83
CA ARG A 95 -11.43 -6.04 15.79
C ARG A 95 -9.94 -6.18 16.07
N THR A 96 -9.09 -5.93 15.06
CA THR A 96 -7.63 -5.96 15.21
C THR A 96 -7.05 -4.63 15.71
N GLY A 97 -7.87 -3.60 15.93
CA GLY A 97 -7.41 -2.27 16.36
C GLY A 97 -6.60 -1.52 15.29
N GLY A 98 -6.83 -1.84 14.02
CA GLY A 98 -6.27 -1.14 12.86
C GLY A 98 -7.16 -0.01 12.35
N ALA A 99 -6.91 0.40 11.11
CA ALA A 99 -7.61 1.48 10.43
C ALA A 99 -7.72 1.24 8.92
N VAL A 100 -8.67 1.89 8.25
CA VAL A 100 -8.73 1.93 6.78
C VAL A 100 -8.55 3.38 6.33
N GLU A 101 -7.60 3.60 5.44
CA GLU A 101 -7.23 4.92 4.96
C GLU A 101 -7.08 4.96 3.44
N ASP A 102 -6.98 6.18 2.93
CA ASP A 102 -6.85 6.50 1.51
C ASP A 102 -5.73 7.51 1.22
N VAL A 103 -5.27 7.51 -0.03
CA VAL A 103 -4.30 8.47 -0.56
C VAL A 103 -4.67 8.93 -1.97
N THR A 104 -4.29 10.16 -2.33
CA THR A 104 -4.51 10.73 -3.67
C THR A 104 -3.63 10.02 -4.70
N ASP A 105 -3.97 10.14 -5.99
CA ASP A 105 -3.16 9.58 -7.08
C ASP A 105 -1.73 10.19 -7.11
N GLU A 106 -1.58 11.47 -6.74
CA GLU A 106 -0.26 12.11 -6.60
C GLU A 106 0.55 11.45 -5.48
N GLN A 107 -0.07 11.19 -4.33
CA GLN A 107 0.56 10.49 -3.22
C GLN A 107 0.93 9.04 -3.59
N VAL A 108 0.14 8.38 -4.44
CA VAL A 108 0.48 7.05 -5.00
C VAL A 108 1.76 7.12 -5.82
N VAL A 109 1.89 8.09 -6.73
CA VAL A 109 3.09 8.27 -7.56
C VAL A 109 4.31 8.58 -6.70
N GLU A 110 4.17 9.46 -5.70
CA GLU A 110 5.27 9.79 -4.79
C GLU A 110 5.68 8.60 -3.91
N ALA A 111 4.74 7.75 -3.50
CA ALA A 111 5.05 6.53 -2.78
C ALA A 111 5.81 5.52 -3.65
N ILE A 112 5.43 5.33 -4.93
CA ILE A 112 6.18 4.47 -5.86
C ILE A 112 7.62 4.96 -6.01
N LYS A 113 7.80 6.27 -6.19
CA LYS A 113 9.13 6.89 -6.30
C LYS A 113 9.95 6.71 -5.03
N LEU A 114 9.32 6.90 -3.86
CA LEU A 114 9.97 6.72 -2.57
C LEU A 114 10.51 5.28 -2.45
N LEU A 115 9.65 4.29 -2.67
CA LEU A 115 10.02 2.88 -2.58
C LEU A 115 11.17 2.51 -3.53
N ALA A 116 11.10 2.99 -4.77
CA ALA A 116 12.12 2.72 -5.77
C ALA A 116 13.46 3.40 -5.41
N ARG A 117 13.43 4.62 -4.87
CA ARG A 117 14.64 5.39 -4.57
C ARG A 117 15.33 4.98 -3.27
N THR A 118 14.59 4.47 -2.27
CA THR A 118 15.18 4.09 -0.98
C THR A 118 15.45 2.61 -0.85
N GLU A 119 14.58 1.75 -1.39
CA GLU A 119 14.68 0.29 -1.22
C GLU A 119 15.05 -0.45 -2.52
N GLY A 120 15.10 0.25 -3.65
CA GLY A 120 15.33 -0.38 -4.96
C GLY A 120 14.16 -1.26 -5.43
N ILE A 121 12.96 -1.10 -4.84
CA ILE A 121 11.78 -1.87 -5.19
C ILE A 121 10.86 -1.00 -6.06
N PHE A 122 10.64 -1.43 -7.31
CA PHE A 122 9.69 -0.76 -8.20
C PHE A 122 8.31 -1.42 -8.12
N GLY A 123 7.42 -0.87 -7.31
CA GLY A 123 6.04 -1.36 -7.13
C GLY A 123 5.05 -0.76 -8.13
N GLU A 124 3.94 -1.46 -8.39
CA GLU A 124 2.81 -0.92 -9.15
C GLU A 124 1.98 0.10 -8.35
N THR A 125 0.92 0.66 -8.94
CA THR A 125 0.04 1.65 -8.29
C THR A 125 -0.65 1.13 -7.05
N ALA A 126 -0.99 -0.15 -6.97
CA ALA A 126 -1.47 -0.77 -5.73
C ALA A 126 -0.40 -0.80 -4.63
N GLY A 127 0.88 -1.02 -4.99
CA GLY A 127 2.01 -0.88 -4.07
C GLY A 127 2.18 0.56 -3.60
N GLY A 128 2.02 1.53 -4.51
CA GLY A 128 2.01 2.96 -4.20
C GLY A 128 0.89 3.36 -3.23
N VAL A 129 -0.33 2.85 -3.42
CA VAL A 129 -1.46 3.05 -2.48
C VAL A 129 -1.10 2.51 -1.10
N THR A 130 -0.61 1.27 -1.02
CA THR A 130 -0.31 0.61 0.26
C THR A 130 0.79 1.34 1.03
N LEU A 131 1.87 1.72 0.35
CA LEU A 131 2.96 2.46 0.99
C LEU A 131 2.55 3.90 1.32
N GLY A 132 1.78 4.57 0.46
CA GLY A 132 1.28 5.92 0.71
C GLY A 132 0.42 5.97 1.97
N VAL A 133 -0.52 5.03 2.11
CA VAL A 133 -1.33 4.89 3.33
C VAL A 133 -0.47 4.52 4.53
N THR A 134 0.51 3.63 4.38
CA THR A 134 1.46 3.30 5.47
C THR A 134 2.15 4.56 5.98
N LYS A 135 2.71 5.38 5.08
CA LYS A 135 3.35 6.65 5.42
C LYS A 135 2.39 7.58 6.17
N LYS A 136 1.17 7.77 5.63
CA LYS A 136 0.12 8.61 6.24
C LYS A 136 -0.23 8.15 7.66
N LEU A 137 -0.36 6.84 7.88
CA LEU A 137 -0.70 6.27 9.20
C LEU A 137 0.46 6.37 10.21
N ILE A 138 1.71 6.29 9.75
CA ILE A 138 2.88 6.56 10.60
C ILE A 138 2.91 8.03 11.02
N GLU A 139 2.73 8.95 10.07
CA GLU A 139 2.70 10.40 10.33
C GLU A 139 1.56 10.79 11.28
N ALA A 140 0.44 10.08 11.23
CA ALA A 140 -0.69 10.25 12.14
C ALA A 140 -0.52 9.58 13.52
N GLY A 141 0.59 8.85 13.75
CA GLY A 141 0.83 8.12 15.00
C GLY A 141 -0.07 6.90 15.21
N VAL A 142 -0.71 6.39 14.14
CA VAL A 142 -1.60 5.23 14.18
C VAL A 142 -0.82 3.93 14.02
N ILE A 143 0.17 3.92 13.12
CA ILE A 143 1.16 2.84 13.00
C ILE A 143 2.36 3.19 13.89
N ASP A 144 2.73 2.27 14.77
CA ASP A 144 3.91 2.42 15.63
C ASP A 144 5.18 2.07 14.84
N PRO A 145 6.10 3.01 14.58
CA PRO A 145 7.30 2.75 13.81
C PRO A 145 8.33 1.87 14.54
N THR A 146 8.14 1.60 15.84
CA THR A 146 9.03 0.72 16.63
C THR A 146 8.66 -0.76 16.51
N LEU A 147 7.47 -1.08 15.99
CA LEU A 147 6.96 -2.43 15.82
C LEU A 147 7.23 -2.99 14.41
N THR A 148 7.15 -4.31 14.27
CA THR A 148 7.34 -4.96 12.96
C THR A 148 6.11 -4.77 12.08
N THR A 149 6.25 -3.94 11.03
CA THR A 149 5.20 -3.67 10.05
C THR A 149 5.48 -4.38 8.72
N VAL A 150 4.51 -5.15 8.24
CA VAL A 150 4.53 -5.75 6.90
C VAL A 150 3.67 -4.92 5.97
N VAL A 151 4.26 -4.39 4.90
CA VAL A 151 3.57 -3.62 3.84
C VAL A 151 3.39 -4.54 2.63
N VAL A 152 2.16 -4.83 2.24
CA VAL A 152 1.88 -5.78 1.15
C VAL A 152 2.02 -5.10 -0.20
N ASN A 153 3.16 -5.32 -0.88
CA ASN A 153 3.32 -4.96 -2.29
C ASN A 153 2.77 -6.08 -3.19
N THR A 154 1.65 -5.81 -3.87
CA THR A 154 0.90 -6.84 -4.63
C THR A 154 1.37 -7.02 -6.07
N GLY A 155 2.19 -6.11 -6.60
CA GLY A 155 2.54 -6.16 -8.02
C GLY A 155 3.78 -5.36 -8.39
N ASP A 156 4.35 -5.77 -9.52
CA ASP A 156 5.56 -5.21 -10.11
C ASP A 156 5.26 -3.95 -10.92
N GLY A 157 6.12 -2.94 -10.77
CA GLY A 157 5.96 -1.62 -11.39
C GLY A 157 5.95 -1.62 -12.91
N LEU A 158 6.50 -2.66 -13.58
CA LEU A 158 6.46 -2.78 -15.05
C LEU A 158 5.03 -2.88 -15.59
N LYS A 159 4.04 -3.21 -14.74
CA LYS A 159 2.61 -3.21 -15.12
C LYS A 159 2.00 -1.81 -15.28
N THR A 160 2.66 -0.75 -14.79
CA THR A 160 2.06 0.57 -14.65
C THR A 160 3.00 1.71 -15.05
N LEU A 161 3.83 1.50 -16.06
CA LEU A 161 4.80 2.51 -16.53
C LEU A 161 4.15 3.88 -16.78
N ASP A 162 2.91 3.92 -17.30
CA ASP A 162 2.15 5.15 -17.54
C ASP A 162 1.97 6.02 -16.28
N ALA A 163 1.89 5.42 -15.09
CA ALA A 163 1.68 6.15 -13.84
C ALA A 163 2.91 6.99 -13.43
N VAL A 164 4.11 6.61 -13.91
CA VAL A 164 5.37 7.25 -13.51
C VAL A 164 6.14 7.86 -14.68
N SER A 165 5.77 7.52 -15.92
CA SER A 165 6.50 7.91 -17.15
C SER A 165 6.63 9.42 -17.31
N ALA A 166 5.57 10.19 -17.00
CA ALA A 166 5.60 11.65 -17.08
C ALA A 166 6.66 12.28 -16.16
N THR A 167 7.05 11.58 -15.09
CA THR A 167 8.02 12.05 -14.10
C THR A 167 9.38 11.37 -14.20
N SER A 168 9.55 10.42 -15.13
CA SER A 168 10.73 9.57 -15.28
C SER A 168 11.40 9.77 -16.64
N GLN A 169 11.54 11.03 -17.05
CA GLN A 169 12.13 11.42 -18.34
C GLN A 169 13.65 11.58 -18.23
N ALA A 170 14.34 11.44 -19.35
CA ALA A 170 15.76 11.76 -19.43
C ALA A 170 15.98 13.23 -19.05
N THR A 171 16.87 13.47 -18.09
CA THR A 171 17.16 14.82 -17.58
C THR A 171 18.13 15.61 -18.48
N ALA A 172 18.91 14.91 -19.31
CA ALA A 172 19.82 15.53 -20.27
C ALA A 172 20.08 14.60 -21.47
N THR A 173 20.31 15.21 -22.64
CA THR A 173 20.89 14.55 -23.81
C THR A 173 22.26 15.19 -24.07
N ILE A 174 23.33 14.39 -24.06
CA ILE A 174 24.71 14.88 -24.16
C ILE A 174 25.46 14.24 -25.34
N LYS A 175 26.55 14.87 -25.77
CA LYS A 175 27.52 14.24 -26.69
C LYS A 175 28.18 13.03 -26.01
N PRO A 176 28.61 11.99 -26.75
CA PRO A 176 29.24 10.79 -26.19
C PRO A 176 30.69 11.07 -25.74
N SER A 177 30.86 11.94 -24.75
CA SER A 177 32.16 12.37 -24.23
C SER A 177 32.08 12.62 -22.73
N LEU A 178 33.18 12.32 -22.03
CA LEU A 178 33.30 12.55 -20.59
C LEU A 178 33.14 14.03 -20.22
N ASP A 179 33.63 14.93 -21.08
CA ASP A 179 33.52 16.38 -20.84
C ASP A 179 32.07 16.85 -20.88
N ALA A 180 31.27 16.40 -21.85
CA ALA A 180 29.84 16.70 -21.90
C ALA A 180 29.08 16.11 -20.70
N PHE A 181 29.47 14.93 -20.23
CA PHE A 181 28.89 14.31 -19.02
C PHE A 181 29.17 15.14 -17.75
N ARG A 182 30.41 15.58 -17.57
CA ARG A 182 30.81 16.44 -16.45
C ARG A 182 30.15 17.81 -16.52
N ALA A 183 30.11 18.42 -17.71
CA ALA A 183 29.48 19.73 -17.91
C ALA A 183 27.96 19.71 -17.63
N ALA A 184 27.30 18.57 -17.85
CA ALA A 184 25.89 18.36 -17.53
C ALA A 184 25.62 18.09 -16.02
N GLY A 185 26.66 18.02 -15.18
CA GLY A 185 26.50 17.79 -13.74
C GLY A 185 26.02 16.37 -13.37
N LEU A 186 26.11 15.41 -14.30
CA LEU A 186 25.59 14.05 -14.11
C LEU A 186 26.53 13.13 -13.31
N GLY A 187 27.76 13.57 -13.02
CA GLY A 187 28.79 12.81 -12.33
C GLY A 187 28.91 13.07 -10.83
N THR A 188 28.06 13.93 -10.27
CA THR A 188 28.04 14.27 -8.85
C THR A 188 26.69 13.83 -8.28
N ALA A 189 26.63 12.57 -7.84
CA ALA A 189 25.55 12.03 -7.03
C ALA A 189 26.16 11.50 -5.73
#